data_AF-A0A516WPH0-F1
#
_entry.id   AF-A0A516WPH0-F1
#
_cell.length_a   1.000
_cell.length_b   1.000
_cell.length_c   1.000
_cell.angle_alpha   90.00
_cell.angle_beta   90.00
_cell.angle_gamma   90.00
#
_symmetry.space_group_name_H-M   'P 1'
#
loop_
_entity.id
_entity.type
_entity.pdbx_description
1 polymer ?
#
loop_
_entity_poly.entity_id
_entity_poly.type
_entity_poly.pdbx_seq_one_letter_code
_entity_poly.pdbx_strand_id
1 'polypeptide(L)'
;MDATTALVFGVLALLLAGPVPALLSRARWPHRAPRAALVLWQAIALAAVLSAFSSGLAIASQLLVPGPDGRPTTAPVAEIDALGLPLWLLYVVVFALTLLVGAKLIFSIVQVGVRTRRRRARHRMLVDLLDRCDSSSPLARTPDLRVLDVTEPIAYCLPGLRQRVVLSQGTFTNLDDAEITAILTHERSHLRARHDLVLEAFTAVNAAFPTVVRSKSALGSVQLLVEMLADDSAVRATGPTALARALVACSGSIAPKGAMAAGGPSTLLRVQRLSSSEAGTPVALAAYAASVAILVVPTIAVAVPWLTELSRLFRAV
;
A
#
# COMPACT_ATOMS: atom_id res chain seq x y z
N MET A 1 29.63 -0.76 9.40
CA MET A 1 28.56 0.17 9.81
C MET A 1 28.64 0.30 11.32
N ASP A 2 28.72 1.52 11.82
CA ASP A 2 28.98 1.74 13.25
C ASP A 2 27.68 1.60 14.06
N ALA A 3 27.79 1.34 15.36
CA ALA A 3 26.65 1.15 16.28
C ALA A 3 25.64 2.32 16.24
N THR A 4 26.12 3.53 15.97
CA THR A 4 25.31 4.75 15.78
C THR A 4 24.39 4.63 14.58
N THR A 5 24.86 4.08 13.46
CA THR A 5 24.07 3.87 12.25
C THR A 5 22.96 2.85 12.49
N ALA A 6 23.26 1.75 13.21
CA ALA A 6 22.29 0.74 13.60
C ALA A 6 21.15 1.33 14.45
N LEU A 7 21.50 2.17 15.43
CA LEU A 7 20.56 2.87 16.30
C LEU A 7 19.67 3.85 15.52
N VAL A 8 20.26 4.68 14.66
CA VAL A 8 19.51 5.66 13.86
C VAL A 8 18.48 4.97 12.98
N PHE A 9 18.86 3.91 12.27
CA PHE A 9 17.93 3.14 11.45
C PHE A 9 16.89 2.38 12.27
N GLY A 10 17.25 1.88 13.45
CA GLY A 10 16.31 1.23 14.37
C GLY A 10 15.23 2.20 14.84
N VAL A 11 15.63 3.40 15.29
CA VAL A 11 14.70 4.47 15.71
C VAL A 11 13.83 4.91 14.54
N LEU A 12 14.42 5.15 13.37
CA LEU A 12 13.68 5.53 12.17
C LEU A 12 12.63 4.46 11.80
N ALA A 13 13.02 3.17 11.80
CA ALA A 13 12.10 2.07 11.52
C ALA A 13 10.92 2.04 12.51
N LEU A 14 11.19 2.21 13.81
CA LEU A 14 10.14 2.26 14.84
C LEU A 14 9.19 3.44 14.63
N LEU A 15 9.72 4.63 14.34
CA LEU A 15 8.92 5.83 14.08
C LEU A 15 8.02 5.66 12.85
N LEU A 16 8.57 5.10 11.77
CA LEU A 16 7.86 4.92 10.50
C LEU A 16 6.88 3.74 10.51
N ALA A 17 7.08 2.76 11.39
CA ALA A 17 6.16 1.64 11.55
C ALA A 17 4.91 2.00 12.38
N GLY A 18 5.03 2.93 13.34
CA GLY A 18 3.97 3.21 14.33
C GLY A 18 3.48 4.66 14.38
N PRO A 19 4.20 5.57 15.07
CA PRO A 19 3.72 6.90 15.38
C PRO A 19 3.50 7.77 14.14
N VAL A 20 4.36 7.70 13.13
CA VAL A 20 4.20 8.49 11.89
C VAL A 20 2.92 8.08 11.13
N PRO A 21 2.67 6.79 10.83
CA PRO A 21 1.37 6.33 10.33
C PRO A 21 0.18 6.75 11.18
N ALA A 22 0.29 6.67 12.52
CA ALA A 22 -0.79 7.04 13.42
C ALA A 22 -1.13 8.53 13.33
N LEU A 23 -0.12 9.40 13.33
CA LEU A 23 -0.28 10.85 13.15
C LEU A 23 -0.86 11.18 11.77
N LEU A 24 -0.33 10.57 10.72
CA LEU A 24 -0.80 10.79 9.35
C LEU A 24 -2.26 10.36 9.17
N SER A 25 -2.67 9.26 9.80
CA SER A 25 -4.07 8.78 9.74
C SER A 25 -5.07 9.72 10.43
N ARG A 26 -4.61 10.57 11.35
CA ARG A 26 -5.43 11.59 12.03
C ARG A 26 -5.47 12.92 11.27
N ALA A 27 -4.56 13.13 10.33
CA ALA A 27 -4.49 14.36 9.57
C ALA A 27 -5.66 14.46 8.57
N ARG A 28 -6.23 15.67 8.41
CA ARG A 28 -7.33 15.93 7.45
C ARG A 28 -6.85 16.34 6.06
N TRP A 29 -5.61 16.82 5.95
CA TRP A 29 -5.02 17.25 4.69
C TRP A 29 -4.94 16.14 3.62
N PRO A 30 -4.74 14.84 3.93
CA PRO A 30 -4.70 13.78 2.94
C PRO A 30 -5.93 13.73 2.04
N HIS A 31 -7.09 14.13 2.55
CA HIS A 31 -8.34 14.18 1.79
C HIS A 31 -8.32 15.28 0.72
N ARG A 32 -7.52 16.33 0.92
CA ARG A 32 -7.37 17.42 -0.05
C ARG A 32 -6.41 17.04 -1.16
N ALA A 33 -5.34 16.29 -0.87
CA ALA A 33 -4.31 15.90 -1.82
C ALA A 33 -4.08 14.38 -1.82
N PRO A 34 -5.05 13.57 -2.28
CA PRO A 34 -5.01 12.11 -2.09
C PRO A 34 -3.83 11.44 -2.80
N ARG A 35 -3.44 11.94 -3.99
CA ARG A 35 -2.28 11.41 -4.73
C ARG A 35 -0.99 11.57 -3.94
N ALA A 36 -0.73 12.79 -3.48
CA ALA A 36 0.47 13.12 -2.72
C ALA A 36 0.51 12.38 -1.38
N ALA A 37 -0.66 12.26 -0.71
CA ALA A 37 -0.77 11.47 0.50
C ALA A 37 -0.48 9.98 0.25
N LEU A 38 -1.01 9.38 -0.81
CA LEU A 38 -0.77 7.97 -1.12
C LEU A 38 0.71 7.69 -1.42
N VAL A 39 1.38 8.59 -2.15
CA VAL A 39 2.83 8.50 -2.39
C VAL A 39 3.61 8.61 -1.07
N LEU A 40 3.23 9.51 -0.18
CA LEU A 40 3.85 9.64 1.14
C LEU A 40 3.66 8.37 1.98
N TRP A 41 2.47 7.78 1.98
CA TRP A 41 2.21 6.50 2.64
C TRP A 41 3.11 5.39 2.10
N GLN A 42 3.29 5.32 0.77
CA GLN A 42 4.17 4.32 0.14
C GLN A 42 5.64 4.56 0.52
N ALA A 43 6.08 5.81 0.52
CA ALA A 43 7.44 6.19 0.91
C ALA A 43 7.70 5.86 2.39
N ILE A 44 6.76 6.13 3.29
CA ILE A 44 6.85 5.76 4.72
C ILE A 44 6.96 4.24 4.88
N ALA A 45 6.09 3.47 4.22
CA ALA A 45 6.10 2.02 4.31
C ALA A 45 7.42 1.43 3.79
N LEU A 46 7.90 1.91 2.64
CA LEU A 46 9.17 1.47 2.06
C LEU A 46 10.36 1.86 2.93
N ALA A 47 10.40 3.11 3.41
CA ALA A 47 11.47 3.60 4.28
C ALA A 47 11.49 2.86 5.64
N ALA A 48 10.34 2.50 6.21
CA ALA A 48 10.27 1.68 7.42
C ALA A 48 10.92 0.31 7.21
N VAL A 49 10.58 -0.36 6.10
CA VAL A 49 11.14 -1.66 5.73
C VAL A 49 12.65 -1.56 5.50
N LEU A 50 13.10 -0.62 4.67
CA LEU A 50 14.53 -0.41 4.39
C LEU A 50 15.30 -0.09 5.67
N SER A 51 14.76 0.77 6.54
CA SER A 51 15.41 1.11 7.81
C SER A 51 15.53 -0.10 8.75
N ALA A 52 14.49 -0.92 8.85
CA ALA A 52 14.52 -2.13 9.67
C ALA A 52 15.61 -3.10 9.19
N PHE A 53 15.68 -3.36 7.87
CA PHE A 53 16.72 -4.24 7.30
C PHE A 53 18.12 -3.64 7.42
N SER A 54 18.29 -2.34 7.19
CA SER A 54 19.58 -1.65 7.37
C SER A 54 20.07 -1.74 8.82
N SER A 55 19.18 -1.57 9.80
CA SER A 55 19.51 -1.72 11.22
C SER A 55 19.94 -3.16 11.53
N GLY A 56 19.17 -4.17 11.08
CA GLY A 56 19.52 -5.56 11.31
C GLY A 56 20.81 -5.99 10.62
N LEU A 57 21.10 -5.50 9.40
CA LEU A 57 22.34 -5.79 8.68
C LEU A 57 23.55 -5.14 9.38
N ALA A 58 23.39 -3.92 9.89
CA ALA A 58 24.42 -3.25 10.68
C ALA A 58 24.78 -4.06 11.93
N ILE A 59 23.76 -4.54 12.66
CA ILE A 59 23.95 -5.37 13.86
C ILE A 59 24.52 -6.74 13.50
N ALA A 60 24.06 -7.35 12.41
CA ALA A 60 24.60 -8.60 11.90
C ALA A 60 26.10 -8.48 11.60
N SER A 61 26.54 -7.36 11.02
CA SER A 61 27.97 -7.13 10.74
C SER A 61 28.84 -7.03 11.99
N GLN A 62 28.25 -6.77 13.16
CA GLN A 62 28.95 -6.71 14.45
C GLN A 62 28.89 -8.05 15.19
N LEU A 63 27.79 -8.79 15.08
CA LEU A 63 27.60 -10.10 15.71
C LEU A 63 28.16 -11.28 14.91
N LEU A 64 28.27 -11.15 13.58
CA LEU A 64 28.67 -12.23 12.66
C LEU A 64 30.00 -11.87 12.00
N VAL A 65 31.04 -11.73 12.82
CA VAL A 65 32.40 -11.49 12.31
C VAL A 65 32.93 -12.79 11.68
N PRO A 66 33.42 -12.77 10.43
CA PRO A 66 34.06 -13.93 9.83
C PRO A 66 35.34 -14.27 10.62
N GLY A 67 35.43 -15.50 11.13
CA GLY A 67 36.64 -16.01 11.76
C GLY A 67 37.76 -16.25 10.75
N PRO A 68 38.96 -16.66 11.22
CA PRO A 68 40.12 -16.94 10.36
C PRO A 68 39.84 -17.90 9.20
N ASP A 69 38.88 -18.81 9.37
CA ASP A 69 38.47 -19.80 8.38
C ASP A 69 37.32 -19.32 7.46
N GLY A 70 36.95 -18.04 7.52
CA GLY A 70 35.83 -17.46 6.76
C GLY A 70 34.44 -17.89 7.24
N ARG A 71 34.34 -18.75 8.26
CA ARG A 71 33.08 -19.13 8.90
C ARG A 71 32.63 -18.04 9.88
N PRO A 72 31.33 -17.71 9.96
CA PRO A 72 30.83 -16.78 10.97
C PRO A 72 31.08 -17.37 12.35
N THR A 73 32.00 -16.76 13.12
CA THR A 73 32.24 -17.13 14.51
C THR A 73 31.28 -16.31 15.38
N THR A 74 30.38 -16.99 16.08
CA THR A 74 29.70 -16.39 17.24
C THR A 74 30.54 -16.78 18.44
N ALA A 75 31.31 -15.84 18.97
CA ALA A 75 32.07 -16.04 20.19
C ALA A 75 31.36 -15.25 21.29
N PRO A 76 30.18 -15.70 21.76
CA PRO A 76 29.31 -14.89 22.61
C PRO A 76 30.00 -14.44 23.89
N VAL A 77 30.93 -15.24 24.43
CA VAL A 77 31.72 -14.84 25.61
C VAL A 77 32.63 -13.65 25.31
N ALA A 78 33.38 -13.69 24.20
CA ALA A 78 34.26 -12.58 23.79
C ALA A 78 33.46 -11.33 23.40
N GLU A 79 32.29 -11.50 22.79
CA GLU A 79 31.38 -10.40 22.46
C GLU A 79 30.77 -9.76 23.71
N ILE A 80 30.35 -10.57 24.70
CA ILE A 80 29.85 -10.11 25.99
C ILE A 80 30.95 -9.38 26.77
N ASP A 81 32.18 -9.89 26.75
CA ASP A 81 33.32 -9.25 27.41
C ASP A 81 33.67 -7.89 26.77
N ALA A 82 33.48 -7.74 25.46
CA ALA A 82 33.75 -6.50 24.72
C ALA A 82 32.61 -5.46 24.80
N LEU A 83 31.35 -5.89 24.69
CA LEU A 83 30.16 -5.01 24.61
C LEU A 83 29.46 -4.82 25.96
N GLY A 84 29.69 -5.75 26.89
CA GLY A 84 28.86 -5.93 28.08
C GLY A 84 27.56 -6.69 27.77
N LEU A 85 27.14 -7.52 28.73
CA LEU A 85 25.89 -8.31 28.70
C LEU A 85 24.63 -7.52 28.24
N PRO A 86 24.33 -6.31 28.75
CA PRO A 86 23.09 -5.61 28.37
C PRO A 86 23.08 -5.16 26.90
N LEU A 87 24.19 -4.67 26.37
CA LEU A 87 24.29 -4.21 24.99
C LEU A 87 24.29 -5.38 24.01
N TRP A 88 24.99 -6.47 24.38
CA TRP A 88 24.98 -7.71 23.61
C TRP A 88 23.56 -8.30 23.51
N LEU A 89 22.83 -8.38 24.63
CA LEU A 89 21.43 -8.82 24.63
C LEU A 89 20.54 -7.94 23.74
N LEU A 90 20.73 -6.61 23.80
CA LEU A 90 20.00 -5.69 22.94
C LEU A 90 20.25 -5.98 21.45
N TYR A 91 21.52 -6.21 21.05
CA TYR A 91 21.88 -6.53 19.67
C TYR A 91 21.25 -7.84 19.20
N VAL A 92 21.33 -8.89 20.02
CA VAL A 92 20.71 -10.18 19.73
C VAL A 92 19.19 -10.04 19.57
N VAL A 93 18.53 -9.31 20.48
CA VAL A 93 17.08 -9.06 20.41
C VAL A 93 16.70 -8.31 19.14
N VAL A 94 17.42 -7.22 18.80
CA VAL A 94 17.12 -6.43 17.59
C VAL A 94 17.40 -7.24 16.31
N PHE A 95 18.46 -8.05 16.29
CA PHE A 95 18.76 -8.93 15.17
C PHE A 95 17.67 -9.99 14.99
N ALA A 96 17.27 -10.67 16.08
CA ALA A 96 16.19 -11.64 16.07
C ALA A 96 14.84 -11.02 15.64
N LEU A 97 14.55 -9.80 16.12
CA LEU A 97 13.37 -9.04 15.70
C LEU A 97 13.42 -8.69 14.21
N THR A 98 14.58 -8.29 13.68
CA THR A 98 14.73 -8.01 12.24
C THR A 98 14.49 -9.26 11.41
N LEU A 99 15.06 -10.40 11.80
CA LEU A 99 14.81 -11.69 11.14
C LEU A 99 13.33 -12.09 11.21
N LEU A 100 12.70 -11.94 12.38
CA LEU A 100 11.28 -12.22 12.56
C LEU A 100 10.40 -11.35 11.67
N VAL A 101 10.65 -10.03 11.63
CA VAL A 101 9.92 -9.09 10.77
C VAL A 101 10.15 -9.43 9.30
N GLY A 102 11.39 -9.73 8.90
CA GLY A 102 11.72 -10.14 7.54
C GLY A 102 11.01 -11.44 7.13
N ALA A 103 11.05 -12.46 7.98
CA ALA A 103 10.34 -13.72 7.76
C ALA A 103 8.82 -13.52 7.69
N LYS A 104 8.24 -12.71 8.58
CA LYS A 104 6.81 -12.36 8.54
C LYS A 104 6.44 -11.54 7.32
N LEU A 105 7.32 -10.67 6.83
CA LEU A 105 7.10 -9.90 5.61
C LEU A 105 7.07 -10.83 4.39
N ILE A 106 8.06 -11.70 4.25
CA ILE A 106 8.11 -12.71 3.18
C ILE A 106 6.85 -13.60 3.25
N PHE A 107 6.55 -14.13 4.44
CA PHE A 107 5.37 -14.96 4.64
C PHE A 107 4.08 -14.23 4.32
N SER A 108 3.94 -12.96 4.71
CA SER A 108 2.75 -12.15 4.44
C SER A 108 2.61 -11.83 2.95
N ILE A 109 3.72 -11.49 2.26
CA ILE A 109 3.72 -11.27 0.82
C ILE A 109 3.33 -12.55 0.08
N VAL A 110 3.91 -13.70 0.46
CA VAL A 110 3.57 -15.00 -0.13
C VAL A 110 2.12 -15.36 0.16
N GLN A 111 1.65 -15.22 1.40
CA GLN A 111 0.27 -15.51 1.77
C GLN A 111 -0.73 -14.62 1.05
N VAL A 112 -0.49 -13.30 0.99
CA VAL A 112 -1.34 -12.36 0.26
C VAL A 112 -1.32 -12.73 -1.22
N GLY A 113 -0.15 -12.92 -1.84
CA GLY A 113 -0.04 -13.33 -3.23
C GLY A 113 -0.77 -14.64 -3.54
N VAL A 114 -0.64 -15.66 -2.69
CA VAL A 114 -1.34 -16.96 -2.85
C VAL A 114 -2.84 -16.82 -2.64
N ARG A 115 -3.29 -16.12 -1.58
CA ARG A 115 -4.71 -15.91 -1.29
C ARG A 115 -5.38 -15.12 -2.40
N THR A 116 -4.73 -14.05 -2.86
CA THR A 116 -5.16 -13.24 -3.99
C THR A 116 -5.28 -14.09 -5.25
N ARG A 117 -4.23 -14.83 -5.63
CA ARG A 117 -4.27 -15.69 -6.83
C ARG A 117 -5.37 -16.75 -6.75
N ARG A 118 -5.52 -17.42 -5.60
CA ARG A 118 -6.57 -18.43 -5.39
C ARG A 118 -7.98 -17.83 -5.41
N ARG A 119 -8.21 -16.68 -4.78
CA ARG A 119 -9.49 -15.98 -4.80
C ARG A 119 -9.84 -15.49 -6.20
N ARG A 120 -8.89 -14.91 -6.93
CA ARG A 120 -9.06 -14.47 -8.32
C ARG A 120 -9.30 -15.64 -9.28
N ALA A 121 -8.73 -16.81 -9.04
CA ALA A 121 -9.05 -18.02 -9.82
C ALA A 121 -10.49 -18.48 -9.59
N ARG A 122 -10.95 -18.56 -8.34
CA ARG A 122 -12.33 -18.95 -8.00
C ARG A 122 -13.37 -17.95 -8.51
N HIS A 123 -13.11 -16.66 -8.37
CA HIS A 123 -14.05 -15.63 -8.82
C HIS A 123 -14.13 -15.55 -10.35
N ARG A 124 -13.01 -15.74 -11.06
CA ARG A 124 -13.03 -15.89 -12.52
C ARG A 124 -13.86 -17.09 -12.95
N MET A 125 -13.71 -18.23 -12.28
CA MET A 125 -14.53 -19.41 -12.56
C MET A 125 -16.03 -19.12 -12.34
N LEU A 126 -16.41 -18.46 -11.25
CA LEU A 126 -17.82 -18.11 -11.01
C LEU A 126 -18.36 -17.11 -12.03
N VAL A 127 -17.59 -16.10 -12.40
CA VAL A 127 -18.02 -15.09 -13.38
C VAL A 127 -18.02 -15.65 -14.81
N ASP A 128 -17.05 -16.48 -15.19
CA ASP A 128 -17.04 -17.16 -16.49
C ASP A 128 -18.18 -18.21 -16.59
N LEU A 129 -18.62 -18.79 -15.47
CA LEU A 129 -19.80 -19.67 -15.42
C LEU A 129 -21.13 -18.89 -15.47
N LEU A 130 -21.13 -17.65 -14.96
CA LEU A 130 -22.26 -16.71 -15.05
C LEU A 130 -22.22 -15.85 -16.33
N ASP A 131 -21.23 -16.04 -17.22
CA ASP A 131 -21.05 -15.36 -18.52
C ASP A 131 -22.06 -15.90 -19.55
N ARG A 132 -23.33 -15.95 -19.15
CA ARG A 132 -24.49 -16.23 -20.00
C ARG A 132 -25.48 -15.08 -19.84
N CYS A 133 -25.20 -13.91 -20.42
CA CYS A 133 -26.25 -12.93 -20.67
C CYS A 133 -25.95 -12.05 -21.88
N ASP A 134 -27.04 -11.68 -22.55
CA ASP A 134 -27.15 -11.39 -23.96
C ASP A 134 -26.40 -10.16 -24.48
N SER A 135 -25.98 -10.29 -25.74
CA SER A 135 -25.35 -9.26 -26.57
C SER A 135 -26.32 -8.14 -27.04
N SER A 136 -27.39 -7.88 -26.29
CA SER A 136 -28.50 -7.00 -26.72
C SER A 136 -28.35 -5.52 -26.34
N SER A 137 -27.38 -5.14 -25.49
CA SER A 137 -27.10 -3.72 -25.19
C SER A 137 -25.91 -3.18 -26.01
N PRO A 138 -26.04 -2.05 -26.72
CA PRO A 138 -24.95 -1.46 -27.51
C PRO A 138 -23.69 -1.09 -26.70
N LEU A 139 -23.82 -0.89 -25.37
CA LEU A 139 -22.69 -0.64 -24.45
C LEU A 139 -21.95 -1.93 -24.01
N ALA A 140 -22.59 -3.10 -24.11
CA ALA A 140 -22.00 -4.41 -23.78
C ALA A 140 -20.93 -4.88 -24.78
N ARG A 141 -20.68 -4.10 -25.84
CA ARG A 141 -19.64 -4.35 -26.86
C ARG A 141 -18.22 -4.00 -26.42
N THR A 142 -18.04 -3.47 -25.22
CA THR A 142 -16.70 -3.22 -24.67
C THR A 142 -16.10 -4.52 -24.12
N PRO A 143 -14.91 -4.94 -24.57
CA PRO A 143 -14.36 -6.26 -24.25
C PRO A 143 -14.05 -6.45 -22.75
N ASP A 144 -13.91 -5.35 -22.02
CA ASP A 144 -13.65 -5.29 -20.59
C ASP A 144 -14.92 -5.22 -19.72
N LEU A 145 -16.11 -5.03 -20.29
CA LEU A 145 -17.36 -4.89 -19.55
C LEU A 145 -18.13 -6.22 -19.48
N ARG A 146 -18.72 -6.50 -18.31
CA ARG A 146 -19.63 -7.63 -18.09
C ARG A 146 -20.89 -7.16 -17.38
N VAL A 147 -22.02 -7.70 -17.78
CA VAL A 147 -23.33 -7.36 -17.23
C VAL A 147 -23.89 -8.57 -16.49
N LEU A 148 -24.17 -8.42 -15.20
CA LEU A 148 -24.84 -9.43 -14.37
C LEU A 148 -26.35 -9.22 -14.43
N ASP A 149 -27.08 -10.33 -14.57
CA ASP A 149 -28.54 -10.33 -14.51
C ASP A 149 -29.04 -10.28 -13.07
N VAL A 150 -28.87 -9.12 -12.45
CA VAL A 150 -29.25 -8.80 -11.07
C VAL A 150 -29.93 -7.44 -11.09
N THR A 151 -31.07 -7.32 -10.38
CA THR A 151 -31.90 -6.10 -10.37
C THR A 151 -31.35 -5.01 -9.48
N GLU A 152 -30.54 -5.36 -8.49
CA GLU A 152 -29.85 -4.43 -7.61
C GLU A 152 -28.67 -3.77 -8.35
N PRO A 153 -28.52 -2.43 -8.28
CA PRO A 153 -27.40 -1.71 -8.90
C PRO A 153 -26.08 -2.09 -8.24
N ILE A 154 -25.30 -2.93 -8.93
CA ILE A 154 -23.97 -3.40 -8.52
C ILE A 154 -22.93 -2.97 -9.55
N ALA A 155 -21.84 -2.36 -9.07
CA ALA A 155 -20.66 -2.08 -9.87
C ALA A 155 -19.41 -2.50 -9.10
N TYR A 156 -18.53 -3.28 -9.74
CA TYR A 156 -17.21 -3.62 -9.20
C TYR A 156 -16.22 -3.99 -10.30
N CYS A 157 -14.93 -3.87 -9.99
CA CYS A 157 -13.85 -4.29 -10.88
C CYS A 157 -13.20 -5.61 -10.45
N LEU A 158 -12.76 -6.38 -11.45
CA LEU A 158 -12.00 -7.62 -11.29
C LEU A 158 -10.56 -7.43 -11.79
N PRO A 159 -9.59 -7.27 -10.88
CA PRO A 159 -8.21 -7.05 -11.27
C PRO A 159 -7.49 -8.37 -11.65
N GLY A 160 -6.58 -8.33 -12.62
CA GLY A 160 -5.78 -9.49 -13.06
C GLY A 160 -5.21 -9.34 -14.48
N LEU A 161 -4.71 -10.43 -15.09
CA LEU A 161 -4.21 -10.44 -16.47
C LEU A 161 -5.30 -10.10 -17.51
N ARG A 162 -6.55 -10.44 -17.21
CA ARG A 162 -7.74 -10.00 -17.95
C ARG A 162 -8.56 -9.12 -17.02
N GLN A 163 -8.27 -7.82 -17.05
CA GLN A 163 -8.99 -6.83 -16.26
C GLN A 163 -10.42 -6.69 -16.80
N ARG A 164 -11.42 -6.71 -15.93
CA ARG A 164 -12.84 -6.55 -16.32
C ARG A 164 -13.58 -5.69 -15.31
N VAL A 165 -14.56 -4.92 -15.78
CA VAL A 165 -15.54 -4.22 -14.97
C VAL A 165 -16.85 -4.99 -15.07
N VAL A 166 -17.51 -5.19 -13.94
CA VAL A 166 -18.79 -5.87 -13.84
C VAL A 166 -19.83 -4.86 -13.39
N LEU A 167 -20.87 -4.68 -14.20
CA LEU A 167 -22.07 -3.93 -13.86
C LEU A 167 -23.25 -4.89 -13.78
N SER A 168 -24.32 -4.50 -13.11
CA SER A 168 -25.60 -5.24 -13.11
C SER A 168 -26.58 -4.65 -14.12
N GLN A 169 -27.59 -5.41 -14.54
CA GLN A 169 -28.76 -4.87 -15.24
C GLN A 169 -29.43 -3.77 -14.42
N GLY A 170 -29.52 -3.95 -13.10
CA GLY A 170 -29.96 -2.94 -12.14
C GLY A 170 -29.22 -1.60 -12.26
N THR A 171 -27.95 -1.62 -12.66
CA THR A 171 -27.17 -0.40 -12.91
C THR A 171 -27.68 0.31 -14.16
N PHE A 172 -27.98 -0.41 -15.24
CA PHE A 172 -28.48 0.19 -16.48
C PHE A 172 -29.92 0.68 -16.36
N THR A 173 -30.73 0.07 -15.49
CA THR A 173 -32.14 0.49 -15.28
C THR A 173 -32.28 1.67 -14.33
N ASN A 174 -31.37 1.83 -13.36
CA ASN A 174 -31.49 2.84 -12.31
C ASN A 174 -30.57 4.05 -12.49
N LEU A 175 -29.58 4.00 -13.40
CA LEU A 175 -28.65 5.09 -13.64
C LEU A 175 -28.82 5.67 -15.05
N ASP A 176 -28.65 6.99 -15.17
CA ASP A 176 -28.56 7.69 -16.45
C ASP A 176 -27.19 7.51 -17.12
N ASP A 177 -27.06 7.90 -18.39
CA ASP A 177 -25.82 7.69 -19.17
C ASP A 177 -24.59 8.38 -18.55
N ALA A 178 -24.78 9.53 -17.90
CA ALA A 178 -23.70 10.27 -17.24
C ALA A 178 -23.27 9.55 -15.95
N GLU A 179 -24.22 9.04 -15.17
CA GLU A 179 -23.99 8.23 -13.97
C GLU A 179 -23.30 6.89 -14.31
N ILE A 180 -23.74 6.21 -15.39
CA ILE A 180 -23.10 4.99 -15.91
C ILE A 180 -21.65 5.30 -16.34
N THR A 181 -21.44 6.41 -17.05
CA THR A 181 -20.09 6.83 -17.45
C THR A 181 -19.21 7.16 -16.24
N ALA A 182 -19.78 7.75 -15.19
CA ALA A 182 -19.09 8.08 -13.95
C ALA A 182 -18.61 6.80 -13.25
N ILE A 183 -19.51 5.85 -13.01
CA ILE A 183 -19.19 4.60 -12.30
C ILE A 183 -18.23 3.74 -13.11
N LEU A 184 -18.39 3.65 -14.44
CA LEU A 184 -17.44 2.95 -15.30
C LEU A 184 -16.05 3.59 -15.25
N THR A 185 -15.97 4.91 -15.26
CA THR A 185 -14.68 5.62 -15.17
C THR A 185 -14.00 5.36 -13.83
N HIS A 186 -14.79 5.37 -12.74
CA HIS A 186 -14.37 5.03 -11.39
C HIS A 186 -13.80 3.59 -11.34
N GLU A 187 -14.56 2.58 -11.77
CA GLU A 187 -14.12 1.18 -11.76
C GLU A 187 -12.89 0.93 -12.65
N ARG A 188 -12.86 1.52 -13.85
CA ARG A 188 -11.69 1.46 -14.74
C ARG A 188 -10.46 2.13 -14.14
N SER A 189 -10.62 3.10 -13.25
CA SER A 189 -9.47 3.75 -12.60
C SER A 189 -8.75 2.80 -11.64
N HIS A 190 -9.48 1.95 -10.91
CA HIS A 190 -8.88 0.92 -10.05
C HIS A 190 -8.02 -0.06 -10.85
N LEU A 191 -8.49 -0.44 -12.03
CA LEU A 191 -7.77 -1.35 -12.94
C LEU A 191 -6.53 -0.69 -13.55
N ARG A 192 -6.66 0.55 -14.03
CA ARG A 192 -5.56 1.32 -14.64
C ARG A 192 -4.45 1.62 -13.64
N ALA A 193 -4.80 2.08 -12.44
CA ALA A 193 -3.85 2.42 -11.39
C ALA A 193 -3.40 1.22 -10.55
N ARG A 194 -3.93 0.01 -10.84
CA ARG A 194 -3.66 -1.24 -10.10
C ARG A 194 -3.79 -1.05 -8.58
N HIS A 195 -4.87 -0.39 -8.17
CA HIS A 195 -5.14 -0.10 -6.76
C HIS A 195 -5.19 -1.37 -5.89
N ASP A 196 -5.51 -2.51 -6.49
CA ASP A 196 -5.43 -3.83 -5.87
C ASP A 196 -4.03 -4.18 -5.37
N LEU A 197 -3.00 -3.95 -6.20
CA LEU A 197 -1.60 -4.23 -5.82
C LEU A 197 -1.14 -3.32 -4.70
N VAL A 198 -1.56 -2.05 -4.71
CA VAL A 198 -1.25 -1.10 -3.64
C VAL A 198 -1.85 -1.59 -2.33
N LEU A 199 -3.14 -1.91 -2.28
CA LEU A 199 -3.79 -2.39 -1.07
C LEU A 199 -3.23 -3.73 -0.58
N GLU A 200 -2.86 -4.63 -1.50
CA GLU A 200 -2.22 -5.90 -1.17
C GLU A 200 -0.84 -5.70 -0.53
N ALA A 201 -0.02 -4.81 -1.09
CA ALA A 201 1.28 -4.46 -0.51
C ALA A 201 1.12 -3.88 0.90
N PHE A 202 0.22 -2.92 1.10
CA PHE A 202 -0.06 -2.37 2.44
C PHE A 202 -0.61 -3.42 3.40
N THR A 203 -1.45 -4.34 2.93
CA THR A 203 -1.97 -5.44 3.76
C THR A 203 -0.84 -6.37 4.19
N ALA A 204 0.07 -6.72 3.28
CA ALA A 204 1.22 -7.57 3.58
C ALA A 204 2.19 -6.90 4.56
N VAL A 205 2.54 -5.63 4.32
CA VAL A 205 3.40 -4.84 5.22
C VAL A 205 2.76 -4.70 6.59
N ASN A 206 1.48 -4.31 6.66
CA ASN A 206 0.76 -4.23 7.93
C ASN A 206 0.72 -5.58 8.66
N ALA A 207 0.57 -6.71 7.95
CA ALA A 207 0.57 -8.05 8.56
C ALA A 207 1.96 -8.50 9.06
N ALA A 208 3.04 -7.95 8.50
CA ALA A 208 4.40 -8.25 8.90
C ALA A 208 4.77 -7.66 10.27
N PHE A 209 4.28 -6.45 10.57
CA PHE A 209 4.61 -5.75 11.81
C PHE A 209 3.89 -6.34 13.05
N PRO A 210 4.51 -6.27 14.25
CA PRO A 210 3.89 -6.72 15.50
C PRO A 210 2.58 -5.99 15.79
N THR A 211 1.57 -6.70 16.32
CA THR A 211 0.22 -6.14 16.56
C THR A 211 0.20 -4.86 17.38
N VAL A 212 1.13 -4.72 18.34
CA VAL A 212 1.28 -3.53 19.18
C VAL A 212 1.69 -2.28 18.40
N VAL A 213 2.35 -2.44 17.25
CA VAL A 213 2.80 -1.36 16.35
C VAL A 213 1.83 -1.17 15.18
N ARG A 214 0.92 -2.13 14.94
CA ARG A 214 -0.03 -2.08 13.81
C ARG A 214 -1.09 -1.01 14.03
N SER A 215 -1.09 0.00 13.16
CA SER A 215 -2.21 0.94 13.07
C SER A 215 -3.33 0.35 12.20
N LYS A 216 -4.45 -0.06 12.80
CA LYS A 216 -5.68 -0.39 12.05
C LYS A 216 -6.17 0.80 11.20
N SER A 217 -5.92 2.02 11.67
CA SER A 217 -6.29 3.25 10.98
C SER A 217 -5.51 3.44 9.67
N ALA A 218 -4.27 2.96 9.58
CA ALA A 218 -3.42 3.18 8.40
C ALA A 218 -3.99 2.51 7.13
N LEU A 219 -4.38 1.23 7.22
CA LEU A 219 -4.95 0.52 6.07
C LEU A 219 -6.28 1.15 5.62
N GLY A 220 -7.12 1.57 6.58
CA GLY A 220 -8.37 2.28 6.29
C GLY A 220 -8.14 3.63 5.62
N SER A 221 -7.13 4.40 6.05
CA SER A 221 -6.74 5.65 5.40
C SER A 221 -6.27 5.42 3.96
N VAL A 222 -5.43 4.41 3.70
CA VAL A 222 -4.97 4.11 2.33
C VAL A 222 -6.12 3.64 1.43
N GLN A 223 -7.03 2.81 1.95
CA GLN A 223 -8.26 2.42 1.25
C GLN A 223 -9.09 3.64 0.86
N LEU A 224 -9.33 4.55 1.81
CA LEU A 224 -10.06 5.78 1.54
C LEU A 224 -9.39 6.67 0.48
N LEU A 225 -8.07 6.81 0.53
CA LEU A 225 -7.32 7.59 -0.45
C LEU A 225 -7.43 6.99 -1.86
N VAL A 226 -7.37 5.67 -1.96
CA VAL A 226 -7.57 4.94 -3.22
C VAL A 226 -8.96 5.20 -3.83
N GLU A 227 -10.01 5.15 -3.00
CA GLU A 227 -11.38 5.51 -3.43
C GLU A 227 -11.46 6.97 -3.90
N MET A 228 -10.84 7.89 -3.16
CA MET A 228 -10.78 9.32 -3.52
C MET A 228 -10.07 9.56 -4.86
N LEU A 229 -9.04 8.78 -5.19
CA LEU A 229 -8.36 8.87 -6.50
C LEU A 229 -9.24 8.38 -7.64
N ALA A 230 -10.01 7.34 -7.39
CA ALA A 230 -10.98 6.82 -8.34
C ALA A 230 -12.11 7.81 -8.58
N ASP A 231 -12.62 8.43 -7.51
CA ASP A 231 -13.59 9.52 -7.56
C ASP A 231 -13.07 10.69 -8.38
N ASP A 232 -11.85 11.17 -8.10
CA ASP A 232 -11.24 12.28 -8.85
C ASP A 232 -11.16 11.98 -10.36
N SER A 233 -11.05 10.71 -10.75
CA SER A 233 -11.06 10.31 -12.16
C SER A 233 -12.43 10.36 -12.81
N ALA A 234 -13.47 9.95 -12.08
CA ALA A 234 -14.85 10.00 -12.55
C ALA A 234 -15.40 11.43 -12.57
N VAL A 235 -15.07 12.24 -11.57
CA VAL A 235 -15.42 13.67 -11.51
C VAL A 235 -14.86 14.42 -12.71
N ARG A 236 -13.60 14.17 -13.10
CA ARG A 236 -13.02 14.79 -14.30
C ARG A 236 -13.73 14.41 -15.60
N ALA A 237 -14.39 13.26 -15.64
CA ALA A 237 -15.07 12.78 -16.84
C ALA A 237 -16.53 13.25 -16.95
N THR A 238 -17.24 13.34 -15.81
CA THR A 238 -18.72 13.49 -15.78
C THR A 238 -19.24 14.52 -14.80
N GLY A 239 -18.35 15.13 -14.00
CA GLY A 239 -18.69 16.05 -12.93
C GLY A 239 -19.01 15.34 -11.60
N PRO A 240 -19.05 16.11 -10.49
CA PRO A 240 -19.24 15.56 -9.14
C PRO A 240 -20.66 15.06 -8.87
N THR A 241 -21.66 15.66 -9.50
CA THR A 241 -23.08 15.31 -9.30
C THR A 241 -23.43 13.95 -9.86
N ALA A 242 -23.00 13.63 -11.08
CA ALA A 242 -23.21 12.33 -11.72
C ALA A 242 -22.56 11.21 -10.88
N LEU A 243 -21.32 11.40 -10.44
CA LEU A 243 -20.67 10.43 -9.56
C LEU A 243 -21.40 10.27 -8.23
N ALA A 244 -21.81 11.36 -7.57
CA ALA A 244 -22.50 11.30 -6.29
C ALA A 244 -23.81 10.50 -6.38
N ARG A 245 -24.63 10.77 -7.41
CA ARG A 245 -25.88 10.04 -7.63
C ARG A 245 -25.63 8.55 -7.92
N ALA A 246 -24.65 8.24 -8.77
CA ALA A 246 -24.24 6.86 -9.06
C ALA A 246 -23.78 6.10 -7.79
N LEU A 247 -22.96 6.74 -6.94
CA LEU A 247 -22.50 6.15 -5.68
C LEU A 247 -23.65 5.90 -4.70
N VAL A 248 -24.62 6.82 -4.61
CA VAL A 248 -25.80 6.65 -3.77
C VAL A 248 -26.67 5.51 -4.29
N ALA A 249 -26.91 5.43 -5.60
CA ALA A 249 -27.66 4.34 -6.22
C ALA A 249 -27.02 2.97 -5.93
N CYS A 250 -25.70 2.86 -6.04
CA CYS A 250 -24.96 1.62 -5.78
C CYS A 250 -24.71 1.31 -4.29
N SER A 251 -24.99 2.23 -3.37
CA SER A 251 -24.60 2.13 -1.95
C SER A 251 -25.29 0.99 -1.17
N GLY A 252 -26.46 0.54 -1.63
CA GLY A 252 -27.20 -0.57 -1.02
C GLY A 252 -26.64 -1.96 -1.34
N SER A 253 -25.65 -2.05 -2.24
CA SER A 253 -25.09 -3.32 -2.68
C SER A 253 -23.82 -3.71 -1.94
N ILE A 254 -23.72 -4.99 -1.53
CA ILE A 254 -22.51 -5.55 -0.92
C ILE A 254 -21.72 -6.26 -2.00
N ALA A 255 -20.54 -5.74 -2.37
CA ALA A 255 -19.69 -6.48 -3.31
C ALA A 255 -19.16 -7.78 -2.69
N PRO A 256 -18.93 -8.83 -3.52
CA PRO A 256 -18.37 -10.09 -3.04
C PRO A 256 -16.99 -9.92 -2.38
N LYS A 257 -16.66 -10.79 -1.41
CA LYS A 257 -15.37 -10.77 -0.69
C LYS A 257 -14.17 -10.93 -1.65
N GLY A 258 -13.54 -9.82 -2.02
CA GLY A 258 -12.38 -9.79 -2.92
C GLY A 258 -12.56 -8.92 -4.17
N ALA A 259 -13.73 -8.30 -4.35
CA ALA A 259 -13.94 -7.19 -5.28
C ALA A 259 -13.78 -5.84 -4.55
N MET A 260 -13.42 -4.77 -5.27
CA MET A 260 -13.58 -3.41 -4.76
C MET A 260 -15.00 -2.96 -5.06
N ALA A 261 -15.77 -2.64 -4.03
CA ALA A 261 -17.13 -2.13 -4.14
C ALA A 261 -17.09 -0.61 -4.21
N ALA A 262 -17.92 -0.02 -5.06
CA ALA A 262 -18.15 1.43 -5.01
C ALA A 262 -18.82 1.89 -3.69
N GLY A 263 -19.57 0.99 -3.01
CA GLY A 263 -20.28 1.27 -1.75
C GLY A 263 -19.52 0.82 -0.49
N GLY A 264 -19.41 1.70 0.52
CA GLY A 264 -18.78 1.36 1.80
C GLY A 264 -19.00 2.39 2.93
N PRO A 265 -18.47 2.15 4.14
CA PRO A 265 -18.64 3.04 5.31
C PRO A 265 -18.12 4.47 5.09
N SER A 266 -17.26 4.66 4.10
CA SER A 266 -16.68 5.95 3.72
C SER A 266 -17.47 6.72 2.65
N THR A 267 -18.57 6.18 2.12
CA THR A 267 -19.36 6.81 1.05
C THR A 267 -19.85 8.21 1.45
N LEU A 268 -20.28 8.41 2.70
CA LEU A 268 -20.70 9.73 3.19
C LEU A 268 -19.56 10.76 3.14
N LEU A 269 -18.35 10.37 3.55
CA LEU A 269 -17.19 11.25 3.53
C LEU A 269 -16.76 11.59 2.10
N ARG A 270 -16.88 10.63 1.17
CA ARG A 270 -16.59 10.82 -0.25
C ARG A 270 -17.58 11.79 -0.89
N VAL A 271 -18.89 11.58 -0.67
CA VAL A 271 -19.94 12.48 -1.18
C VAL A 271 -19.78 13.89 -0.61
N GLN A 272 -19.49 14.02 0.69
CA GLN A 272 -19.23 15.33 1.30
C GLN A 272 -18.01 16.02 0.65
N ARG A 273 -16.95 15.27 0.33
CA ARG A 273 -15.77 15.80 -0.38
C ARG A 273 -16.10 16.29 -1.79
N LEU A 274 -16.99 15.62 -2.52
CA LEU A 274 -17.42 16.04 -3.86
C LEU A 274 -18.07 17.43 -3.87
N SER A 275 -18.62 17.88 -2.73
CA SER A 275 -19.19 19.21 -2.55
C SER A 275 -18.18 20.29 -2.14
N SER A 276 -16.93 19.93 -1.81
CA SER A 276 -15.89 20.84 -1.35
C SER A 276 -14.79 21.04 -2.40
N SER A 277 -14.47 22.30 -2.73
CA SER A 277 -13.47 22.68 -3.74
C SER A 277 -12.02 22.39 -3.32
N GLU A 278 -11.15 22.36 -4.33
CA GLU A 278 -9.90 21.60 -4.47
C GLU A 278 -8.73 21.85 -3.50
N ALA A 279 -7.76 20.94 -3.64
CA ALA A 279 -6.49 20.79 -2.96
C ALA A 279 -5.67 22.08 -2.81
N GLY A 280 -5.07 22.28 -1.63
CA GLY A 280 -3.97 23.22 -1.48
C GLY A 280 -2.71 22.66 -2.15
N THR A 281 -2.36 23.16 -3.34
CA THR A 281 -1.07 22.93 -4.04
C THR A 281 0.17 22.91 -3.12
N PRO A 282 0.34 23.83 -2.14
CA PRO A 282 1.52 23.78 -1.25
C PRO A 282 1.59 22.51 -0.40
N VAL A 283 0.44 21.96 0.02
CA VAL A 283 0.41 20.73 0.82
C VAL A 283 0.82 19.53 0.00
N ALA A 284 0.37 19.46 -1.26
CA ALA A 284 0.77 18.39 -2.17
C ALA A 284 2.28 18.42 -2.44
N LEU A 285 2.85 19.61 -2.69
CA LEU A 285 4.29 19.78 -2.88
C LEU A 285 5.09 19.38 -1.63
N ALA A 286 4.64 19.80 -0.44
CA ALA A 286 5.27 19.41 0.81
C ALA A 286 5.24 17.88 1.04
N ALA A 287 4.12 17.23 0.72
CA ALA A 287 4.00 15.78 0.82
C ALA A 287 4.90 15.03 -0.17
N TYR A 288 5.01 15.50 -1.41
CA TYR A 288 5.96 14.92 -2.37
C TYR A 288 7.42 15.15 -1.94
N ALA A 289 7.76 16.36 -1.50
CA ALA A 289 9.10 16.67 -0.98
C ALA A 289 9.46 15.78 0.22
N ALA A 290 8.52 15.59 1.16
CA ALA A 290 8.71 14.67 2.29
C ALA A 290 8.88 13.22 1.84
N SER A 291 8.13 12.78 0.83
CA SER A 291 8.24 11.44 0.24
C SER A 291 9.61 11.20 -0.41
N VAL A 292 10.19 12.21 -1.04
CA VAL A 292 11.55 12.14 -1.59
C VAL A 292 12.56 12.15 -0.46
N ALA A 293 12.43 13.08 0.50
CA ALA A 293 13.38 13.23 1.60
C ALA A 293 13.51 11.97 2.45
N ILE A 294 12.39 11.31 2.80
CA ILE A 294 12.38 10.12 3.64
C ILE A 294 13.08 8.91 3.00
N LEU A 295 13.16 8.85 1.68
CA LEU A 295 13.85 7.79 0.94
C LEU A 295 15.30 8.17 0.62
N VAL A 296 15.53 9.41 0.19
CA VAL A 296 16.82 9.85 -0.32
C VAL A 296 17.80 10.18 0.82
N VAL A 297 17.36 10.88 1.86
CA VAL A 297 18.27 11.34 2.94
C VAL A 297 18.95 10.17 3.65
N PRO A 298 18.24 9.11 4.09
CA PRO A 298 18.91 7.98 4.74
C PRO A 298 19.82 7.21 3.77
N THR A 299 19.45 7.13 2.49
CA THR A 299 20.25 6.46 1.47
C THR A 299 21.56 7.20 1.22
N ILE A 300 21.51 8.53 1.07
CA ILE A 300 22.70 9.37 0.89
C ILE A 300 23.59 9.30 2.14
N ALA A 301 23.00 9.37 3.33
CA ALA A 301 23.75 9.31 4.59
C ALA A 301 24.57 8.02 4.73
N VAL A 302 24.14 6.91 4.14
CA VAL A 302 24.89 5.64 4.11
C VAL A 302 25.83 5.54 2.92
N ALA A 303 25.37 5.94 1.73
CA ALA A 303 26.11 5.77 0.49
C ALA A 303 27.36 6.67 0.43
N VAL A 304 27.26 7.92 0.92
CA VAL A 304 28.36 8.89 0.83
C VAL A 304 29.60 8.42 1.61
N PRO A 305 29.52 8.04 2.91
CA PRO A 305 30.68 7.54 3.64
C PRO A 305 31.33 6.33 2.96
N TRP A 306 30.51 5.39 2.47
CA TRP A 306 31.00 4.19 1.79
C TRP A 306 31.73 4.52 0.48
N LEU A 307 31.15 5.41 -0.35
CA LEU A 307 31.79 5.87 -1.58
C LEU A 307 33.08 6.64 -1.31
N THR A 308 33.13 7.44 -0.25
CA THR A 308 34.37 8.15 0.14
C THR A 308 35.46 7.16 0.54
N GLU A 309 35.14 6.13 1.30
CA GLU A 309 36.12 5.13 1.73
C GLU A 309 36.62 4.28 0.56
N LEU A 310 35.71 3.91 -0.35
CA LEU A 310 36.04 3.17 -1.57
C LEU A 310 36.94 3.99 -2.50
N SER A 311 36.70 5.30 -2.60
CA SER A 311 37.54 6.22 -3.37
C SER A 311 38.94 6.40 -2.75
N ARG A 312 39.08 6.31 -1.43
CA ARG A 312 40.39 6.33 -0.75
C ARG A 312 41.18 5.07 -1.06
N LEU A 313 40.54 3.90 -1.01
CA LEU A 313 41.16 2.62 -1.34
C LEU A 313 41.71 2.61 -2.77
N PHE A 314 40.96 3.12 -3.74
CA PHE A 314 41.42 3.20 -5.13
C PHE A 314 42.53 4.24 -5.38
N ARG A 315 42.66 5.27 -4.54
CA ARG A 315 43.77 6.25 -4.65
C ARG A 315 45.03 5.80 -3.93
N ALA A 316 44.93 4.81 -3.05
CA ALA A 316 46.05 4.26 -2.31
C ALA A 316 46.77 3.10 -3.04
N VAL A 317 46.20 2.64 -4.16
CA VAL A 317 46.76 1.66 -5.11
C VAL A 317 47.36 2.41 -6.29
#